data_AF-A0AAU5X3N3-F1
#
_entry.id   AF-A0AAU5X3N3-F1
#
_cell.length_a   1.000
_cell.length_b   1.000
_cell.length_c   1.000
_cell.angle_alpha   90.00
_cell.angle_beta   90.00
_cell.angle_gamma   90.00
#
_symmetry.space_group_name_H-M   'P 1'
#
loop_
_entity.id
_entity.type
_entity.pdbx_description
1 polymer ?
#
loop_
_entity_poly.entity_id
_entity_poly.type
_entity_poly.pdbx_seq_one_letter_code
_entity_poly.pdbx_strand_id
1 'polypeptide(L)'
;MTIDGPDRRRRQPPVAAGVLMALAAAAFVVASVIHFGADIPIGFTTVSDSFSGAATPEAVIAAVVAIGATAVLTRRTRSRGVALGTTSFALLGTAYGLTVTLNSTRTGDVAYHLGILTTLLIILGLLLAPGRPDARATRDDVRSSS
;
A
#
# COMPACT_ATOMS: atom_id res chain seq x y z
N MET A 1 -8.73 -29.59 -31.37
CA MET A 1 -9.42 -28.37 -30.92
C MET A 1 -8.95 -28.09 -29.50
N THR A 2 -7.86 -27.33 -29.38
CA THR A 2 -7.25 -26.97 -28.10
C THR A 2 -7.92 -25.68 -27.63
N ILE A 3 -8.66 -25.76 -26.52
CA ILE A 3 -9.19 -24.56 -25.87
C ILE A 3 -7.98 -23.86 -25.25
N ASP A 4 -7.51 -22.84 -25.96
CA ASP A 4 -6.55 -21.87 -25.45
C ASP A 4 -7.28 -21.09 -24.34
N GLY A 5 -7.21 -21.61 -23.11
CA GLY A 5 -7.75 -20.91 -21.95
C GLY A 5 -7.05 -19.56 -21.84
N PRO A 6 -7.78 -18.47 -21.50
CA PRO A 6 -7.23 -17.13 -21.55
C PRO A 6 -5.91 -17.10 -20.79
N ASP A 7 -4.85 -16.82 -21.52
CA ASP A 7 -3.47 -16.79 -21.09
C ASP A 7 -3.39 -15.87 -19.85
N ARG A 8 -3.53 -16.47 -18.66
CA ARG A 8 -3.42 -15.79 -17.36
C ARG A 8 -1.95 -15.47 -17.13
N ARG A 9 -1.35 -14.69 -18.02
CA ARG A 9 -0.09 -14.01 -17.76
C ARG A 9 -0.30 -13.26 -16.45
N ARG A 10 0.22 -13.84 -15.38
CA ARG A 10 0.16 -13.29 -14.02
C ARG A 10 0.93 -11.99 -14.07
N ARG A 11 0.26 -10.91 -14.48
CA ARG A 11 0.86 -9.58 -14.60
C ARG A 11 1.36 -9.21 -13.20
N GLN A 12 2.67 -9.26 -13.03
CA GLN A 12 3.28 -8.94 -11.76
C GLN A 12 2.95 -7.48 -11.42
N PRO A 13 2.64 -7.19 -10.16
CA PRO A 13 2.42 -5.82 -9.73
C PRO A 13 3.68 -4.97 -9.98
N PRO A 14 3.53 -3.68 -10.33
CA PRO A 14 4.69 -2.82 -10.58
C PRO A 14 5.52 -2.67 -9.30
N VAL A 15 6.85 -2.61 -9.44
CA VAL A 15 7.77 -2.40 -8.31
C VAL A 15 7.42 -1.14 -7.53
N ALA A 16 6.97 -0.09 -8.23
CA ALA A 16 6.50 1.15 -7.61
C ALA A 16 5.38 0.91 -6.58
N ALA A 17 4.44 -0.03 -6.83
CA ALA A 17 3.42 -0.37 -5.85
C ALA A 17 4.04 -1.01 -4.60
N GLY A 18 5.02 -1.91 -4.76
CA GLY A 18 5.73 -2.51 -3.63
C GLY A 18 6.51 -1.50 -2.79
N VAL A 19 7.16 -0.52 -3.42
CA VAL A 19 7.87 0.56 -2.72
C VAL A 19 6.90 1.46 -1.96
N LEU A 20 5.79 1.87 -2.59
CA LEU A 20 4.76 2.68 -1.93
C LEU A 20 4.12 1.92 -0.77
N MET A 21 3.88 0.62 -0.90
CA MET A 21 3.39 -0.21 0.22
C MET A 21 4.41 -0.26 1.36
N ALA A 22 5.71 -0.38 1.08
CA ALA A 22 6.74 -0.37 2.13
C ALA A 22 6.78 0.99 2.86
N LEU A 23 6.68 2.10 2.13
CA LEU A 23 6.60 3.44 2.71
C LEU A 23 5.33 3.61 3.56
N ALA A 24 4.19 3.12 3.08
CA ALA A 24 2.94 3.15 3.84
C ALA A 24 3.04 2.33 5.13
N ALA A 25 3.63 1.13 5.09
CA ALA A 25 3.88 0.32 6.27
C ALA A 25 4.77 1.04 7.28
N ALA A 26 5.86 1.67 6.82
CA ALA A 26 6.74 2.48 7.68
C ALA A 26 5.99 3.65 8.33
N ALA A 27 5.11 4.33 7.59
CA ALA A 27 4.27 5.40 8.13
C ALA A 27 3.29 4.90 9.21
N PHE A 28 2.69 3.72 9.06
CA PHE A 28 1.87 3.10 10.12
C PHE A 28 2.68 2.71 11.34
N VAL A 29 3.93 2.24 11.18
CA VAL A 29 4.82 1.98 12.32
C VAL A 29 5.10 3.26 13.09
N VAL A 30 5.47 4.34 12.38
CA VAL A 30 5.77 5.63 13.03
C VAL A 30 4.55 6.17 13.77
N ALA A 31 3.36 6.14 13.15
CA ALA A 31 2.13 6.57 13.78
C ALA A 31 1.81 5.72 15.03
N SER A 32 1.92 4.39 14.92
CA SER A 32 1.68 3.48 16.04
C SER A 32 2.61 3.78 17.22
N VAL A 33 3.89 4.04 16.95
CA VAL A 33 4.88 4.42 17.96
C VAL A 33 4.52 5.75 18.64
N ILE A 34 4.12 6.78 17.88
CA ILE A 34 3.64 8.06 18.45
C ILE A 34 2.40 7.83 19.32
N HIS A 35 1.44 7.05 18.84
CA HIS A 35 0.20 6.75 19.55
C HIS A 35 0.43 5.92 20.83
N PHE A 36 1.51 5.14 20.92
CA PHE A 36 1.97 4.50 22.16
C PHE A 36 2.59 5.48 23.17
N GLY A 37 2.74 6.76 22.81
CA GLY A 37 3.27 7.81 23.66
C GLY A 37 4.73 8.15 23.41
N ALA A 38 5.29 7.76 22.27
CA ALA A 38 6.63 8.19 21.89
C ALA A 38 6.62 9.63 21.37
N ASP A 39 7.58 10.41 21.85
CA ASP A 39 7.82 11.76 21.38
C ASP A 39 8.89 11.74 20.28
N ILE A 40 8.55 12.23 19.09
CA ILE A 40 9.47 12.27 17.95
C ILE A 40 9.93 13.70 17.69
N PRO A 41 11.20 14.05 17.99
CA PRO A 41 11.73 15.37 17.69
C PRO A 41 11.95 15.52 16.17
N ILE A 42 11.40 16.57 15.59
CA ILE A 42 11.56 16.96 14.19
C ILE A 42 12.19 18.36 14.08
N GLY A 43 13.40 18.50 14.61
CA GLY A 43 14.26 19.69 14.48
C GLY A 43 13.76 20.95 15.17
N PHE A 44 12.61 21.48 14.75
CA PHE A 44 11.98 22.71 15.23
C PHE A 44 10.75 22.45 16.12
N THR A 45 10.25 21.22 16.20
CA THR A 45 9.16 20.84 17.10
C THR A 45 9.26 19.36 17.49
N THR A 46 8.43 18.92 18.43
CA THR A 46 8.27 17.52 18.81
C THR A 46 6.86 17.07 18.45
N VAL A 47 6.75 15.97 17.71
CA VAL A 47 5.46 15.33 17.45
C VAL A 47 5.16 14.43 18.63
N SER A 48 4.07 14.74 19.33
CA SER A 48 3.55 13.97 20.45
C SER A 48 2.03 13.92 20.31
N ASP A 49 1.48 12.72 20.20
CA ASP A 49 0.03 12.52 20.07
C ASP A 49 -0.36 11.15 20.67
N SER A 50 -0.35 11.03 21.99
CA SER A 50 -0.68 9.76 22.64
C SER A 50 -2.16 9.42 22.47
N PHE A 51 -2.44 8.26 21.87
CA PHE A 51 -3.78 7.71 21.69
C PHE A 51 -3.74 6.17 21.59
N SER A 52 -3.80 5.51 22.74
CA SER A 52 -3.66 4.04 22.83
C SER A 52 -4.70 3.26 22.00
N GLY A 53 -5.87 3.86 21.74
CA GLY A 53 -6.92 3.28 20.92
C GLY A 53 -6.52 3.06 19.45
N ALA A 54 -5.62 3.89 18.89
CA ALA A 54 -5.14 3.76 17.52
C ALA A 54 -3.83 2.98 17.39
N ALA A 55 -3.01 2.95 18.46
CA ALA A 55 -1.68 2.36 18.42
C ALA A 55 -1.65 0.90 17.97
N THR A 56 -2.56 0.07 18.52
CA THR A 56 -2.62 -1.36 18.16
C THR A 56 -3.18 -1.59 16.75
N PRO A 57 -4.33 -1.00 16.35
CA PRO A 57 -4.81 -1.09 14.96
C PRO A 57 -3.76 -0.71 13.92
N GLU A 58 -3.02 0.38 14.12
CA GLU A 58 -2.00 0.82 13.16
C GLU A 58 -0.83 -0.16 13.06
N ALA A 59 -0.37 -0.73 14.17
CA ALA A 59 0.67 -1.76 14.15
C ALA A 59 0.24 -3.01 13.36
N VAL A 60 -1.03 -3.42 13.52
CA VAL A 60 -1.60 -4.55 12.77
C VAL A 60 -1.66 -4.24 11.28
N ILE A 61 -2.13 -3.04 10.91
CA ILE A 61 -2.17 -2.61 9.51
C ILE A 61 -0.75 -2.55 8.93
N ALA A 62 0.22 -2.01 9.68
CA ALA A 62 1.62 -1.94 9.27
C ALA A 62 2.17 -3.33 8.91
N ALA A 63 1.97 -4.32 9.79
CA ALA A 63 2.41 -5.69 9.57
C ALA A 63 1.76 -6.32 8.34
N VAL A 64 0.44 -6.13 8.17
CA VAL A 64 -0.31 -6.64 7.02
C VAL A 64 0.17 -6.03 5.71
N VAL A 65 0.36 -4.70 5.65
CA VAL A 65 0.87 -4.02 4.46
C VAL A 65 2.32 -4.41 4.17
N ALA A 66 3.16 -4.58 5.18
CA ALA A 66 4.54 -5.05 5.02
C ALA A 66 4.60 -6.43 4.36
N ILE A 67 3.73 -7.38 4.74
CA ILE A 67 3.62 -8.68 4.07
C ILE A 67 3.31 -8.50 2.58
N GLY A 68 2.38 -7.60 2.25
CA GLY A 68 2.05 -7.27 0.86
C GLY A 68 3.23 -6.67 0.10
N ALA A 69 3.93 -5.71 0.71
CA ALA A 69 5.12 -5.07 0.15
C ALA A 69 6.21 -6.11 -0.14
N THR A 70 6.52 -6.98 0.81
CA THR A 70 7.50 -8.07 0.64
C THR A 70 7.09 -8.98 -0.51
N ALA A 71 5.81 -9.41 -0.58
CA ALA A 71 5.35 -10.28 -1.65
C ALA A 71 5.53 -9.66 -3.05
N VAL A 72 5.30 -8.35 -3.19
CA VAL A 72 5.53 -7.59 -4.43
C VAL A 72 7.02 -7.49 -4.74
N LEU A 73 7.82 -7.03 -3.78
CA LEU A 73 9.25 -6.75 -3.97
C LEU A 73 10.08 -8.02 -4.23
N THR A 74 9.71 -9.15 -3.63
CA THR A 74 10.37 -10.45 -3.89
C THR A 74 9.75 -11.21 -5.06
N ARG A 75 8.83 -10.59 -5.82
CA ARG A 75 8.21 -11.16 -7.03
C ARG A 75 7.54 -12.53 -6.82
N ARG A 76 6.97 -12.78 -5.63
CA ARG A 76 6.42 -14.10 -5.26
C ARG A 76 5.24 -14.48 -6.15
N THR A 77 5.02 -15.78 -6.34
CA THR A 77 3.80 -16.28 -7.00
C THR A 77 2.57 -15.82 -6.22
N ARG A 78 1.56 -15.28 -6.94
CA ARG A 78 0.34 -14.65 -6.37
C ARG A 78 0.56 -13.29 -5.65
N SER A 79 1.71 -12.65 -5.80
CA SER A 79 2.00 -11.33 -5.19
C SER A 79 0.91 -10.28 -5.43
N ARG A 80 0.30 -10.23 -6.61
CA ARG A 80 -0.80 -9.31 -6.92
C ARG A 80 -2.04 -9.53 -6.03
N GLY A 81 -2.42 -10.79 -5.80
CA GLY A 81 -3.58 -11.11 -4.96
C GLY A 81 -3.33 -10.77 -3.50
N VAL A 82 -2.12 -11.07 -3.00
CA VAL A 82 -1.69 -10.68 -1.65
C VAL A 82 -1.71 -9.16 -1.52
N ALA A 83 -1.08 -8.44 -2.46
CA ALA A 83 -0.99 -6.98 -2.43
C ALA A 83 -2.37 -6.31 -2.48
N LEU A 84 -3.29 -6.82 -3.30
CA LEU A 84 -4.68 -6.34 -3.32
C LEU A 84 -5.35 -6.57 -1.97
N GLY A 85 -5.27 -7.78 -1.42
CA GLY A 85 -5.88 -8.10 -0.12
C GLY A 85 -5.36 -7.22 1.02
N THR A 86 -4.03 -7.05 1.12
CA THR A 86 -3.42 -6.23 2.17
C THR A 86 -3.72 -4.74 1.98
N THR A 87 -3.75 -4.25 0.73
CA THR A 87 -4.11 -2.84 0.43
C THR A 87 -5.58 -2.58 0.75
N SER A 88 -6.48 -3.50 0.40
CA SER A 88 -7.90 -3.40 0.74
C SER A 88 -8.15 -3.44 2.24
N PHE A 89 -7.46 -4.33 2.97
CA PHE A 89 -7.51 -4.36 4.43
C PHE A 89 -7.07 -3.03 5.04
N ALA A 90 -5.93 -2.49 4.58
CA ALA A 90 -5.42 -1.21 5.05
C ALA A 90 -6.36 -0.05 4.72
N LEU A 91 -6.97 -0.03 3.53
CA LEU A 91 -7.96 0.97 3.14
C LEU A 91 -9.16 0.99 4.10
N LEU A 92 -9.73 -0.19 4.39
CA LEU A 92 -10.87 -0.30 5.30
C LEU A 92 -10.49 0.10 6.73
N GLY A 93 -9.34 -0.35 7.22
CA GLY A 93 -8.84 0.02 8.54
C GLY A 93 -8.58 1.52 8.67
N THR A 94 -7.94 2.13 7.68
CA THR A 94 -7.66 3.57 7.64
C THR A 94 -8.95 4.37 7.53
N ALA A 95 -9.90 3.96 6.69
CA ALA A 95 -11.18 4.63 6.56
C ALA A 95 -11.95 4.61 7.88
N TYR A 96 -11.92 3.49 8.62
CA TYR A 96 -12.48 3.40 9.96
C TYR A 96 -11.72 4.27 10.97
N GLY A 97 -10.38 4.26 10.97
CA GLY A 97 -9.58 5.15 11.82
C GLY A 97 -9.94 6.62 11.59
N LEU A 98 -10.09 7.03 10.33
CA LEU A 98 -10.49 8.38 9.96
C LEU A 98 -11.87 8.76 10.51
N THR A 99 -12.87 7.85 10.53
CA THR A 99 -14.16 8.17 11.13
C THR A 99 -14.06 8.38 12.63
N VAL A 100 -13.20 7.62 13.33
CA VAL A 100 -12.93 7.82 14.76
C VAL A 100 -12.24 9.17 14.98
N THR A 101 -11.22 9.49 14.19
CA THR A 101 -10.46 10.73 14.32
C THR A 101 -11.28 11.98 13.97
N LEU A 102 -12.17 11.91 12.96
CA LEU A 102 -13.07 13.01 12.60
C LEU A 102 -14.04 13.38 13.72
N ASN A 103 -14.34 12.45 14.63
CA ASN A 103 -15.14 12.70 15.83
C ASN A 103 -14.31 13.32 16.98
N SER A 104 -13.04 13.65 16.74
CA SER A 104 -12.11 14.24 17.70
C SER A 104 -11.58 15.60 17.22
N THR A 105 -10.89 16.34 18.10
CA THR A 105 -10.26 17.63 17.76
C THR A 105 -8.82 17.49 17.23
N ARG A 106 -8.38 16.28 16.87
CA ARG A 106 -6.99 15.95 16.48
C ARG A 106 -6.73 16.21 14.99
N THR A 107 -6.52 17.47 14.62
CA THR A 107 -6.32 17.87 13.21
C THR A 107 -5.11 17.21 12.54
N GLY A 108 -4.03 16.97 13.28
CA GLY A 108 -2.84 16.27 12.77
C GLY A 108 -3.14 14.82 12.36
N ASP A 109 -3.90 14.11 13.18
CA ASP A 109 -4.29 12.73 12.91
C ASP A 109 -5.26 12.62 11.71
N VAL A 110 -6.15 13.62 11.52
CA VAL A 110 -6.98 13.71 10.29
C VAL A 110 -6.11 13.84 9.04
N ALA A 111 -5.12 14.75 9.07
CA ALA A 111 -4.23 14.96 7.93
C ALA A 111 -3.40 13.70 7.61
N TYR A 112 -2.92 13.00 8.64
CA TYR A 112 -2.24 11.72 8.52
C TYR A 112 -3.13 10.67 7.82
N HIS A 113 -4.35 10.48 8.31
CA HIS A 113 -5.30 9.52 7.75
C HIS A 113 -5.67 9.84 6.29
N LEU A 114 -5.87 11.11 5.94
CA LEU A 114 -6.14 11.51 4.56
C LEU A 114 -4.94 11.25 3.62
N GLY A 115 -3.73 11.55 4.09
CA GLY A 115 -2.50 11.32 3.33
C GLY A 115 -2.24 9.84 3.08
N ILE A 116 -2.40 8.99 4.11
CA ILE A 116 -2.19 7.55 3.96
C ILE A 116 -3.31 6.91 3.12
N LEU A 117 -4.57 7.38 3.24
CA LEU A 117 -5.68 6.92 2.42
C LEU A 117 -5.43 7.22 0.92
N THR A 118 -4.96 8.43 0.61
CA THR A 118 -4.60 8.81 -0.77
C THR A 118 -3.48 7.93 -1.30
N THR A 119 -2.46 7.66 -0.48
CA THR A 119 -1.36 6.75 -0.84
C THR A 119 -1.86 5.34 -1.14
N LEU A 120 -2.74 4.80 -0.30
CA LEU A 120 -3.34 3.47 -0.50
C LEU A 120 -4.23 3.40 -1.75
N LEU A 121 -4.95 4.47 -2.08
CA LEU A 121 -5.73 4.55 -3.32
C LEU A 121 -4.83 4.56 -4.57
N ILE A 122 -3.69 5.27 -4.52
CA ILE A 122 -2.68 5.25 -5.58
C ILE A 122 -2.13 3.82 -5.75
N ILE A 123 -1.77 3.15 -4.65
CA ILE A 123 -1.31 1.76 -4.66
C ILE A 123 -2.37 0.86 -5.31
N LEU A 124 -3.64 0.97 -4.88
CA LEU A 124 -4.73 0.20 -5.44
C LEU A 124 -4.88 0.44 -6.94
N GLY A 125 -4.82 1.70 -7.39
CA GLY A 125 -4.82 2.05 -8.81
C GLY A 125 -3.68 1.38 -9.59
N LEU A 126 -2.46 1.40 -9.05
CA LEU A 126 -1.29 0.73 -9.66
C LEU A 126 -1.46 -0.80 -9.71
N LEU A 127 -2.09 -1.39 -8.70
CA LEU A 127 -2.35 -2.83 -8.62
C LEU A 127 -3.50 -3.27 -9.55
N LEU A 128 -4.43 -2.37 -9.88
CA LEU A 128 -5.55 -2.64 -10.79
C LEU A 128 -5.20 -2.32 -12.25
N ALA A 129 -4.29 -1.36 -12.49
CA ALA A 129 -3.90 -0.96 -13.83
C ALA A 129 -3.47 -2.15 -14.71
N PRO A 130 -3.89 -2.18 -15.99
CA PRO A 130 -3.36 -3.14 -16.95
C PRO A 130 -1.85 -2.95 -17.09
N GLY A 131 -1.07 -4.02 -16.93
CA GLY A 131 0.38 -3.97 -17.19
C GLY A 131 0.65 -3.43 -18.60
N ARG A 132 1.62 -2.52 -18.73
CA ARG A 132 1.98 -1.90 -20.02
C ARG A 132 2.30 -2.98 -21.06
N PRO A 133 1.93 -2.80 -22.34
CA PRO A 133 2.35 -3.72 -23.40
C PRO A 133 3.88 -3.84 -23.42
N ASP A 134 4.39 -5.06 -23.47
CA ASP A 134 5.82 -5.31 -23.58
C ASP A 134 6.31 -4.72 -24.91
N ALA A 135 7.14 -3.67 -24.84
CA ALA A 135 7.79 -3.07 -26.01
C ALA A 135 8.70 -4.07 -26.76
N ARG A 136 8.98 -5.23 -26.17
CA ARG A 136 9.68 -6.36 -26.81
C ARG A 136 8.77 -7.13 -27.76
N ALA A 137 7.50 -7.37 -27.39
CA ALA A 137 6.55 -8.07 -28.27
C ALA A 137 6.31 -7.28 -29.57
N THR A 138 6.24 -5.95 -29.47
CA THR A 138 6.10 -5.06 -30.65
C THR A 138 7.35 -5.08 -31.55
N ARG A 139 8.54 -5.38 -31.00
CA ARG A 139 9.77 -5.49 -31.78
C ARG A 139 9.89 -6.82 -32.52
N ASP A 140 9.39 -7.90 -31.94
CA ASP A 140 9.45 -9.23 -32.55
C ASP A 140 8.45 -9.34 -33.72
N ASP A 141 7.25 -8.76 -33.61
CA ASP A 141 6.26 -8.70 -34.71
C ASP A 141 6.77 -7.94 -35.95
N VAL A 142 7.53 -6.85 -35.73
CA VAL A 142 8.14 -6.07 -36.82
C VAL A 142 9.25 -6.85 -37.51
N ARG A 143 9.93 -7.76 -36.78
CA ARG A 143 11.05 -8.54 -37.32
C ARG A 143 10.61 -9.79 -38.07
N SER A 144 9.45 -10.36 -37.75
CA SER A 144 8.88 -11.52 -38.47
C SER A 144 8.10 -11.15 -39.74
N SER A 145 7.89 -9.85 -39.99
CA SER A 145 7.17 -9.32 -41.16
C SER A 145 8.09 -8.74 -42.24
N SER A 146 9.41 -8.89 -42.08
CA SER A 146 10.47 -8.51 -43.04
C SER A 146 11.16 -9.76 -43.60
#